data_AF-A0A8C8E3A8-F1
#
_entry.id   AF-A0A8C8E3A8-F1
#
_cell.length_a   1.000
_cell.length_b   1.000
_cell.length_c   1.000
_cell.angle_alpha   90.00
_cell.angle_beta   90.00
_cell.angle_gamma   90.00
#
_symmetry.space_group_name_H-M   'P 1'
#
loop_
_entity.id
_entity.type
_entity.pdbx_description
1 polymer ?
#
loop_
_entity_poly.entity_id
_entity_poly.type
_entity_poly.pdbx_seq_one_letter_code
_entity_poly.pdbx_strand_id
1 'polypeptide(L)'
;CALSEMNGLCGGNHQTPSLIYDNEHFIELHPFHNGSKVWPYVCVLGFQTHIDDITAVTGTHCVQGHQKRYDAGAMEPLRVHTVVISVQHSPDISLEEIRRNLMEKVVKAVIPAKYLDDQTVYHLLPSGKFLLGGPQGDAGLTGRKIIVDTYGGWGGHGGGAFSGKDYSKVDRSGAYAARWVAKSLVKAGLCRRALVQISYSIAVSHPLSITIFHYGTSSRDEDELLQIVKDNFDLRPGVIVTELGLKRPIYQATACYGHFGREEFPWEKPKPLVF
;
A
#
# COMPACT_ATOMS: atom_id res chain seq x y z
N CYS A 1 13.33 -3.53 35.64
CA CYS A 1 12.44 -4.26 36.57
C CYS A 1 11.01 -3.86 36.25
N ALA A 2 10.09 -4.70 35.79
CA ALA A 2 10.03 -6.14 35.72
C ALA A 2 9.21 -6.57 34.50
N LEU A 3 9.58 -7.72 33.94
CA LEU A 3 8.81 -8.71 33.16
C LEU A 3 9.72 -9.34 32.10
N SER A 4 10.75 -10.03 32.60
CA SER A 4 11.12 -11.35 32.10
C SER A 4 9.99 -12.34 32.41
N GLU A 5 9.87 -13.38 31.59
CA GLU A 5 8.94 -14.53 31.68
C GLU A 5 7.59 -14.39 30.94
N MET A 6 7.63 -14.65 29.63
CA MET A 6 6.67 -15.56 28.99
C MET A 6 7.40 -16.32 27.86
N ASN A 7 8.10 -17.40 28.23
CA ASN A 7 8.37 -18.51 27.33
C ASN A 7 7.15 -19.44 27.39
N GLY A 8 6.40 -19.53 26.29
CA GLY A 8 5.22 -20.38 26.22
C GLY A 8 4.58 -20.35 24.83
N LEU A 9 5.05 -21.26 23.98
CA LEU A 9 4.35 -21.92 22.87
C LEU A 9 3.18 -21.13 22.22
N CYS A 10 3.49 -20.42 21.15
CA CYS A 10 2.54 -20.18 20.06
C CYS A 10 3.19 -20.68 18.77
N GLY A 11 3.06 -21.99 18.52
CA GLY A 11 3.27 -22.55 17.18
C GLY A 11 2.13 -22.10 16.29
N GLY A 12 2.24 -20.89 15.74
CA GLY A 12 1.31 -20.35 14.76
C GLY A 12 1.94 -20.41 13.37
N ASN A 13 1.24 -21.01 12.41
CA ASN A 13 1.57 -20.83 11.00
C ASN A 13 1.44 -19.33 10.68
N HIS A 14 2.55 -18.68 10.31
CA HIS A 14 2.55 -17.28 9.90
C HIS A 14 2.18 -17.23 8.41
N GLN A 15 0.92 -16.92 8.10
CA GLN A 15 0.52 -16.55 6.73
C GLN A 15 1.08 -15.15 6.42
N THR A 16 1.98 -15.06 5.44
CA THR A 16 2.44 -13.77 4.90
C THR A 16 1.42 -13.25 3.87
N PRO A 17 1.37 -11.93 3.63
CA PRO A 17 0.18 -11.32 3.05
C PRO A 17 0.00 -11.65 1.57
N SER A 18 -1.26 -11.77 1.16
CA SER A 18 -1.65 -11.96 -0.24
C SER A 18 -1.73 -10.59 -0.93
N LEU A 19 -0.91 -10.30 -1.94
CA LEU A 19 -0.79 -8.95 -2.51
C LEU A 19 -1.35 -8.80 -3.94
N ILE A 20 -2.27 -7.84 -4.20
CA ILE A 20 -2.75 -7.51 -5.56
C ILE A 20 -1.85 -6.48 -6.27
N TYR A 21 -1.52 -6.75 -7.52
CA TYR A 21 -1.06 -5.76 -8.50
C TYR A 21 -2.03 -5.76 -9.70
N ASP A 22 -2.44 -4.61 -10.28
CA ASP A 22 -3.20 -4.51 -11.54
C ASP A 22 -2.53 -3.47 -12.49
N ASN A 23 -2.29 -3.79 -13.76
CA ASN A 23 -1.84 -2.86 -14.81
C ASN A 23 -3.04 -2.59 -15.73
N GLU A 24 -3.60 -1.38 -15.65
CA GLU A 24 -3.55 -0.49 -16.84
C GLU A 24 -4.11 0.91 -16.62
N HIS A 25 -5.06 1.17 -15.71
CA HIS A 25 -5.69 2.48 -15.64
C HIS A 25 -5.69 3.00 -14.21
N PHE A 26 -4.67 3.77 -13.90
CA PHE A 26 -4.26 3.93 -12.52
C PHE A 26 -3.73 5.38 -12.42
N ILE A 27 -4.42 6.18 -11.59
CA ILE A 27 -4.42 7.66 -11.50
C ILE A 27 -3.37 8.26 -10.56
N GLU A 28 -2.48 9.08 -11.12
CA GLU A 28 -1.39 9.81 -10.44
C GLU A 28 -1.85 10.96 -9.55
N LEU A 29 -1.36 10.99 -8.29
CA LEU A 29 -1.67 11.95 -7.23
C LEU A 29 -0.38 12.44 -6.51
N HIS A 30 0.42 13.30 -7.15
CA HIS A 30 1.72 13.76 -6.62
C HIS A 30 1.61 14.60 -5.33
N PRO A 31 2.43 14.34 -4.29
CA PRO A 31 2.95 15.41 -3.45
C PRO A 31 3.95 16.22 -4.27
N PHE A 32 3.78 17.53 -4.31
CA PHE A 32 4.49 18.50 -5.15
C PHE A 32 6.02 18.33 -5.09
N HIS A 33 6.65 17.52 -5.95
CA HIS A 33 8.09 17.51 -6.26
C HIS A 33 8.33 17.02 -7.71
N ASN A 34 9.26 17.69 -8.37
CA ASN A 34 9.45 17.71 -9.82
C ASN A 34 9.98 16.37 -10.39
N GLY A 35 9.19 15.72 -11.24
CA GLY A 35 9.65 14.79 -12.28
C GLY A 35 9.90 13.33 -11.89
N SER A 36 8.96 12.44 -12.26
CA SER A 36 9.13 11.14 -12.93
C SER A 36 7.85 10.29 -12.77
N LYS A 37 7.44 9.61 -13.85
CA LYS A 37 6.15 8.90 -14.05
C LYS A 37 6.06 7.58 -13.25
N VAL A 38 4.89 7.22 -12.67
CA VAL A 38 4.27 5.84 -12.42
C VAL A 38 3.33 5.80 -11.17
N TRP A 39 2.07 5.28 -11.27
CA TRP A 39 0.96 5.39 -10.25
C TRP A 39 -0.15 4.31 -10.33
N PRO A 40 -1.11 4.13 -9.35
CA PRO A 40 -1.24 4.53 -7.93
C PRO A 40 -1.91 3.47 -7.00
N TYR A 41 -2.15 3.92 -5.76
CA TYR A 41 -3.31 3.63 -4.90
C TYR A 41 -4.32 4.77 -4.91
N VAL A 42 -5.62 4.46 -4.88
CA VAL A 42 -6.68 5.45 -4.60
C VAL A 42 -6.70 5.75 -3.10
N CYS A 43 -5.85 6.72 -2.73
CA CYS A 43 -5.87 7.63 -1.58
C CYS A 43 -6.48 7.13 -0.24
N VAL A 44 -5.64 6.58 0.66
CA VAL A 44 -5.77 6.64 2.14
C VAL A 44 -4.44 7.10 2.80
N LEU A 45 -3.52 7.65 2.02
CA LEU A 45 -2.17 7.98 2.51
C LEU A 45 -1.97 9.49 2.44
N GLY A 46 -1.66 10.07 3.61
CA GLY A 46 -1.83 11.48 3.91
C GLY A 46 -1.17 12.44 2.93
N PHE A 47 -1.91 13.50 2.58
CA PHE A 47 -1.31 14.70 2.01
C PHE A 47 -0.68 15.49 3.15
N GLN A 48 0.63 15.38 3.36
CA GLN A 48 1.32 16.40 4.13
C GLN A 48 1.85 17.46 3.15
N THR A 49 0.95 18.30 2.63
CA THR A 49 1.39 19.57 2.03
C THR A 49 1.65 20.54 3.17
N HIS A 50 2.85 21.11 3.24
CA HIS A 50 3.11 22.32 4.02
C HIS A 50 2.24 23.44 3.45
N ILE A 51 1.02 23.57 3.96
CA ILE A 51 0.28 24.82 3.95
C ILE A 51 0.58 25.40 5.33
N ASP A 52 1.08 26.63 5.38
CA ASP A 52 1.73 27.21 6.57
C ASP A 52 0.90 27.15 7.87
N ASP A 53 -0.42 26.91 7.77
CA ASP A 53 -1.36 26.80 8.90
C ASP A 53 -1.98 25.39 9.11
N ILE A 54 -1.56 24.38 8.35
CA ILE A 54 -2.02 22.99 8.46
C ILE A 54 -0.91 22.14 9.07
N THR A 55 -1.07 21.80 10.35
CA THR A 55 -0.02 21.18 11.17
C THR A 55 0.05 19.66 11.04
N ALA A 56 -1.07 18.97 10.77
CA ALA A 56 -1.07 17.53 10.53
C ALA A 56 -2.35 17.04 9.85
N VAL A 57 -2.24 16.33 8.72
CA VAL A 57 -3.40 15.63 8.12
C VAL A 57 -3.56 14.25 8.76
N THR A 58 -4.23 14.22 9.91
CA THR A 58 -4.70 12.97 10.53
C THR A 58 -6.12 12.68 10.02
N GLY A 59 -6.22 12.16 8.80
CA GLY A 59 -7.51 11.85 8.19
C GLY A 59 -7.41 10.68 7.24
N THR A 60 -8.27 9.69 7.46
CA THR A 60 -8.58 8.66 6.47
C THR A 60 -9.12 9.37 5.24
N HIS A 61 -8.28 9.49 4.21
CA HIS A 61 -8.79 9.85 2.90
C HIS A 61 -9.52 8.60 2.42
N CYS A 62 -10.81 8.70 2.15
CA CYS A 62 -11.51 7.63 1.46
C CYS A 62 -11.92 8.22 0.14
N VAL A 63 -11.20 7.84 -0.91
CA VAL A 63 -11.65 8.08 -2.27
C VAL A 63 -12.35 6.82 -2.72
N GLN A 64 -13.68 6.81 -2.60
CA GLN A 64 -14.46 5.73 -3.19
C GLN A 64 -14.60 6.03 -4.69
N GLY A 65 -14.13 5.14 -5.55
CA GLY A 65 -14.26 5.28 -7.00
C GLY A 65 -15.32 4.34 -7.55
N HIS A 66 -16.03 4.77 -8.60
CA HIS A 66 -16.72 3.81 -9.44
C HIS A 66 -15.70 3.12 -10.34
N GLN A 67 -15.77 1.80 -10.39
CA GLN A 67 -14.93 1.00 -11.25
C GLN A 67 -15.79 0.14 -12.15
N LYS A 68 -15.41 0.03 -13.42
CA LYS A 68 -15.99 -0.96 -14.33
C LYS A 68 -15.10 -2.19 -14.31
N ARG A 69 -15.72 -3.36 -14.16
CA ARG A 69 -15.05 -4.64 -14.42
C ARG A 69 -15.04 -4.85 -15.93
N TYR A 70 -13.86 -5.02 -16.52
CA TYR A 70 -13.74 -5.52 -17.89
C TYR A 70 -13.98 -7.02 -17.95
N ASP A 71 -14.26 -7.53 -19.15
CA ASP A 71 -14.10 -8.94 -19.44
C ASP A 71 -12.71 -9.38 -18.94
N ALA A 72 -12.67 -10.48 -18.18
CA ALA A 72 -11.48 -11.07 -17.56
C ALA A 72 -10.95 -10.47 -16.23
N GLY A 73 -11.64 -9.56 -15.53
CA GLY A 73 -11.38 -9.28 -14.09
C GLY A 73 -10.38 -8.16 -13.72
N ALA A 74 -9.89 -7.42 -14.71
CA ALA A 74 -9.16 -6.16 -14.51
C ALA A 74 -10.12 -5.00 -14.19
N MET A 75 -9.63 -3.98 -13.48
CA MET A 75 -10.43 -2.82 -13.05
C MET A 75 -9.95 -1.53 -13.70
N GLU A 76 -10.89 -0.70 -14.16
CA GLU A 76 -10.62 0.68 -14.59
C GLU A 76 -11.38 1.69 -13.71
N PRO A 77 -10.70 2.70 -13.15
CA PRO A 77 -11.33 3.78 -12.42
C PRO A 77 -11.98 4.76 -13.39
N LEU A 78 -13.26 5.04 -13.16
CA LEU A 78 -14.06 5.93 -13.99
C LEU A 78 -14.10 7.36 -13.45
N ARG A 79 -14.37 7.49 -12.15
CA ARG A 79 -14.54 8.77 -11.45
C ARG A 79 -14.35 8.62 -9.94
N VAL A 80 -14.09 9.72 -9.27
CA VAL A 80 -14.12 9.83 -7.80
C VAL A 80 -15.54 10.11 -7.34
N HIS A 81 -16.10 9.19 -6.57
CA HIS A 81 -17.44 9.33 -5.98
C HIS A 81 -17.44 10.24 -4.77
N THR A 82 -16.54 10.01 -3.81
CA THR A 82 -16.48 10.79 -2.58
C THR A 82 -15.04 11.06 -2.19
N VAL A 83 -14.77 12.27 -1.70
CA VAL A 83 -13.50 12.66 -1.06
C VAL A 83 -13.80 13.04 0.38
N VAL A 84 -13.05 12.46 1.32
CA VAL A 84 -13.09 12.83 2.74
C VAL A 84 -11.71 13.31 3.16
N ILE A 85 -11.63 14.48 3.78
CA ILE A 85 -10.37 15.00 4.35
C ILE A 85 -10.65 15.51 5.76
N SER A 86 -9.94 14.95 6.74
CA SER A 86 -9.89 15.45 8.12
C SER A 86 -8.45 15.82 8.44
N VAL A 87 -8.27 16.99 9.03
CA VAL A 87 -6.96 17.59 9.23
C VAL A 87 -6.96 18.39 10.53
N GLN A 88 -5.92 18.21 11.34
CA GLN A 88 -5.69 19.03 12.52
C GLN A 88 -5.25 20.43 12.07
N HIS A 89 -5.79 21.46 12.71
CA HIS A 89 -5.56 22.85 12.32
C HIS A 89 -5.37 23.78 13.52
N SER A 90 -4.78 24.95 13.27
CA SER A 90 -4.69 26.04 14.25
C SER A 90 -6.09 26.56 14.65
N PRO A 91 -6.31 27.03 15.89
CA PRO A 91 -7.55 27.72 16.26
C PRO A 91 -7.80 29.03 15.49
N ASP A 92 -6.76 29.61 14.88
CA ASP A 92 -6.82 30.94 14.26
C ASP A 92 -7.37 30.93 12.82
N ILE A 93 -7.45 29.77 12.18
CA ILE A 93 -7.94 29.63 10.80
C ILE A 93 -9.44 29.29 10.77
N SER A 94 -10.19 29.99 9.92
CA SER A 94 -11.63 29.77 9.78
C SER A 94 -11.94 28.47 9.01
N LEU A 95 -13.08 27.82 9.31
CA LEU A 95 -13.52 26.60 8.62
C LEU A 95 -13.66 26.80 7.10
N GLU A 96 -14.18 27.96 6.68
CA GLU A 96 -14.33 28.29 5.26
C GLU A 96 -12.98 28.39 4.56
N GLU A 97 -11.98 28.98 5.23
CA GLU A 97 -10.63 29.04 4.71
C GLU A 97 -9.96 27.68 4.62
N ILE A 98 -10.14 26.82 5.64
CA ILE A 98 -9.64 25.44 5.60
C ILE A 98 -10.26 24.69 4.42
N ARG A 99 -11.59 24.73 4.26
CA ARG A 99 -12.28 24.03 3.16
C ARG A 99 -11.81 24.50 1.79
N ARG A 100 -11.65 25.82 1.62
CA ARG A 100 -11.10 26.41 0.39
C ARG A 100 -9.68 25.91 0.13
N ASN A 101 -8.81 25.95 1.14
CA ASN A 101 -7.43 25.47 1.01
C ASN A 101 -7.37 23.98 0.68
N LEU A 102 -8.18 23.14 1.33
CA LEU A 102 -8.28 21.72 1.05
C LEU A 102 -8.76 21.46 -0.40
N MET A 103 -9.74 22.21 -0.88
CA MET A 103 -10.22 22.05 -2.26
C MET A 103 -9.14 22.45 -3.29
N GLU A 104 -8.60 23.67 -3.19
CA GLU A 104 -7.73 24.22 -4.24
C GLU A 104 -6.31 23.67 -4.18
N LYS A 105 -5.74 23.55 -2.97
CA LYS A 105 -4.31 23.20 -2.79
C LYS A 105 -4.07 21.71 -2.56
N VAL A 106 -5.13 20.94 -2.26
CA VAL A 106 -5.02 19.49 -2.03
C VAL A 106 -5.82 18.72 -3.06
N VAL A 107 -7.15 18.84 -3.07
CA VAL A 107 -8.02 18.03 -3.95
C VAL A 107 -7.69 18.28 -5.43
N LYS A 108 -7.72 19.54 -5.89
CA LYS A 108 -7.49 19.87 -7.30
C LYS A 108 -6.02 19.80 -7.72
N ALA A 109 -5.10 20.04 -6.79
CA ALA A 109 -3.67 19.92 -7.05
C ALA A 109 -3.24 18.47 -7.27
N VAL A 110 -3.95 17.55 -6.62
CA VAL A 110 -3.58 16.14 -6.60
C VAL A 110 -4.46 15.35 -7.55
N ILE A 111 -5.79 15.42 -7.45
CA ILE A 111 -6.73 14.59 -8.23
C ILE A 111 -6.88 15.12 -9.66
N PRO A 112 -6.54 14.33 -10.70
CA PRO A 112 -6.70 14.77 -12.07
C PRO A 112 -8.15 15.12 -12.37
N ALA A 113 -8.36 16.28 -12.98
CA ALA A 113 -9.68 16.84 -13.23
C ALA A 113 -10.64 15.89 -13.97
N LYS A 114 -10.11 14.99 -14.82
CA LYS A 114 -10.92 13.98 -15.53
C LYS A 114 -11.69 13.01 -14.63
N TYR A 115 -11.37 12.92 -13.34
CA TYR A 115 -12.06 12.07 -12.37
C TYR A 115 -12.97 12.84 -11.41
N LEU A 116 -12.98 14.17 -11.51
CA LEU A 116 -13.81 15.04 -10.69
C LEU A 116 -14.94 15.57 -11.57
N ASP A 117 -16.18 15.44 -11.09
CA ASP A 117 -17.37 15.93 -11.77
C ASP A 117 -18.34 16.59 -10.78
N ASP A 118 -19.47 17.06 -11.31
CA ASP A 118 -20.56 17.69 -10.54
C ASP A 118 -21.23 16.73 -9.54
N GLN A 119 -21.03 15.42 -9.70
CA GLN A 119 -21.51 14.38 -8.79
C GLN A 119 -20.47 13.98 -7.74
N THR A 120 -19.27 14.57 -7.74
CA THR A 120 -18.26 14.24 -6.72
C THR A 120 -18.66 14.85 -5.38
N VAL A 121 -18.77 13.99 -4.35
CA VAL A 121 -19.14 14.41 -2.98
C VAL A 121 -17.88 14.79 -2.21
N TYR A 122 -17.88 15.97 -1.58
CA TYR A 122 -16.73 16.45 -0.80
C TYR A 122 -17.10 16.62 0.68
N HIS A 123 -16.44 15.86 1.54
CA HIS A 123 -16.48 16.01 3.00
C HIS A 123 -15.15 16.60 3.48
N LEU A 124 -15.03 17.93 3.39
CA LEU A 124 -13.82 18.67 3.77
C LEU A 124 -13.96 19.21 5.21
N LEU A 125 -13.17 18.63 6.11
CA LEU A 125 -13.24 18.82 7.56
C LEU A 125 -14.68 18.65 8.09
N PRO A 126 -15.29 17.45 7.97
CA PRO A 126 -16.68 17.24 8.33
C PRO A 126 -16.95 17.40 9.83
N SER A 127 -15.92 17.27 10.69
CA SER A 127 -16.04 17.54 12.14
C SER A 127 -16.25 19.02 12.46
N GLY A 128 -16.02 19.92 11.50
CA GLY A 128 -16.07 21.37 11.66
C GLY A 128 -14.87 21.94 12.43
N LYS A 129 -14.39 21.27 13.48
CA LYS A 129 -13.16 21.62 14.21
C LYS A 129 -12.33 20.37 14.51
N PHE A 130 -11.01 20.52 14.46
CA PHE A 130 -10.05 19.49 14.85
C PHE A 130 -8.78 20.15 15.41
N LEU A 131 -8.85 20.62 16.65
CA LEU A 131 -7.76 21.36 17.29
C LEU A 131 -6.78 20.45 18.03
N LEU A 132 -7.29 19.47 18.76
CA LEU A 132 -6.50 18.49 19.51
C LEU A 132 -6.39 17.21 18.69
N GLY A 133 -5.17 16.88 18.27
CA GLY A 133 -4.86 15.69 17.47
C GLY A 133 -3.56 15.03 17.91
N GLY A 134 -3.04 14.14 17.07
CA GLY A 134 -1.87 13.33 17.40
C GLY A 134 -2.07 12.43 18.63
N PRO A 135 -0.98 12.01 19.30
CA PRO A 135 -1.04 11.13 20.46
C PRO A 135 -1.87 11.67 21.65
N GLN A 136 -2.08 12.98 21.71
CA GLN A 136 -2.92 13.61 22.74
C GLN A 136 -4.40 13.27 22.54
N GLY A 137 -4.85 13.10 21.29
CA GLY A 137 -6.24 12.81 20.95
C GLY A 137 -6.52 11.33 20.70
N ASP A 138 -5.56 10.56 20.21
CA ASP A 138 -5.71 9.13 19.91
C ASP A 138 -4.38 8.37 20.09
N ALA A 139 -4.43 7.26 20.83
CA ALA A 139 -3.23 6.47 21.13
C ALA A 139 -2.77 5.68 19.90
N GLY A 140 -1.59 6.02 19.38
CA GLY A 140 -0.97 5.31 18.27
C GLY A 140 -0.19 4.07 18.71
N LEU A 141 -0.33 2.95 17.99
CA LEU A 141 0.53 1.77 18.14
C LEU A 141 1.09 1.31 16.79
N THR A 142 2.32 0.81 16.80
CA THR A 142 2.96 0.18 15.64
C THR A 142 2.08 -0.96 15.10
N GLY A 143 1.92 -1.03 13.78
CA GLY A 143 1.16 -2.11 13.14
C GLY A 143 -0.36 -1.97 13.23
N ARG A 144 -0.90 -0.79 13.56
CA ARG A 144 -2.36 -0.53 13.52
C ARG A 144 -2.85 0.07 12.19
N LYS A 145 -1.97 0.16 11.19
CA LYS A 145 -2.25 0.73 9.86
C LYS A 145 -1.85 -0.21 8.72
N ILE A 146 -1.86 -1.54 8.95
CA ILE A 146 -1.39 -2.53 7.98
C ILE A 146 -2.09 -2.50 6.61
N ILE A 147 -3.38 -2.13 6.56
CA ILE A 147 -4.10 -1.98 5.29
C ILE A 147 -3.72 -0.68 4.57
N VAL A 148 -3.41 0.36 5.33
CA VAL A 148 -2.90 1.64 4.82
C VAL A 148 -1.46 1.48 4.31
N ASP A 149 -0.64 0.67 4.98
CA ASP A 149 0.73 0.34 4.57
C ASP A 149 0.79 -0.47 3.27
N THR A 150 -0.31 -1.14 2.90
CA THR A 150 -0.38 -2.12 1.82
C THR A 150 -1.30 -1.67 0.67
N TYR A 151 -2.49 -2.28 0.53
CA TYR A 151 -3.32 -2.15 -0.67
C TYR A 151 -4.67 -1.46 -0.47
N GLY A 152 -4.88 -0.80 0.67
CA GLY A 152 -6.12 -0.03 0.89
C GLY A 152 -7.40 -0.88 0.79
N GLY A 153 -7.32 -2.17 1.12
CA GLY A 153 -8.44 -3.12 1.08
C GLY A 153 -8.48 -4.02 -0.15
N TRP A 154 -7.65 -3.75 -1.17
CA TRP A 154 -7.49 -4.65 -2.31
C TRP A 154 -6.62 -5.86 -1.96
N GLY A 155 -6.89 -7.01 -2.56
CA GLY A 155 -6.09 -8.21 -2.33
C GLY A 155 -6.39 -8.90 -1.03
N GLY A 156 -5.32 -9.23 -0.30
CA GLY A 156 -5.41 -9.83 1.01
C GLY A 156 -4.36 -9.27 1.96
N HIS A 157 -4.45 -9.68 3.21
CA HIS A 157 -3.46 -9.32 4.22
C HIS A 157 -3.34 -10.45 5.23
N GLY A 158 -2.13 -10.96 5.46
CA GLY A 158 -1.84 -12.08 6.36
C GLY A 158 -1.81 -11.70 7.84
N GLY A 159 -1.94 -10.40 8.14
CA GLY A 159 -2.05 -9.84 9.50
C GLY A 159 -0.75 -9.32 10.09
N GLY A 160 0.40 -9.73 9.57
CA GLY A 160 1.71 -9.29 10.03
C GLY A 160 1.99 -7.79 9.76
N ALA A 161 2.30 -7.02 10.80
CA ALA A 161 2.78 -5.64 10.65
C ALA A 161 4.22 -5.57 10.09
N PHE A 162 4.58 -4.47 9.44
CA PHE A 162 5.93 -4.29 8.88
C PHE A 162 6.89 -3.58 9.82
N SER A 163 6.59 -2.35 10.24
CA SER A 163 7.49 -1.48 11.02
C SER A 163 7.97 -2.11 12.34
N GLY A 164 9.23 -1.83 12.72
CA GLY A 164 9.86 -2.38 13.93
C GLY A 164 10.49 -3.78 13.81
N LYS A 165 10.44 -4.40 12.63
CA LYS A 165 11.00 -5.74 12.36
C LYS A 165 12.27 -5.68 11.51
N ASP A 166 13.16 -6.67 11.60
CA ASP A 166 14.27 -6.84 10.65
C ASP A 166 13.88 -7.83 9.53
N TYR A 167 14.78 -8.03 8.55
CA TYR A 167 14.50 -8.87 7.37
C TYR A 167 14.20 -10.34 7.68
N SER A 168 14.64 -10.86 8.84
CA SER A 168 14.35 -12.24 9.23
C SER A 168 12.87 -12.48 9.54
N LYS A 169 12.09 -11.40 9.77
CA LYS A 169 10.65 -11.50 10.05
C LYS A 169 9.91 -11.46 8.72
N VAL A 170 9.44 -12.63 8.33
CA VAL A 170 8.77 -12.87 7.04
C VAL A 170 7.51 -12.03 6.84
N ASP A 171 6.89 -11.54 7.92
CA ASP A 171 5.81 -10.54 7.84
C ASP A 171 6.19 -9.36 6.94
N ARG A 172 7.44 -8.87 7.01
CA ARG A 172 7.93 -7.79 6.15
C ARG A 172 8.60 -8.34 4.89
N SER A 173 9.60 -9.20 5.04
CA SER A 173 10.41 -9.64 3.89
C SER A 173 9.62 -10.50 2.90
N GLY A 174 8.77 -11.40 3.39
CA GLY A 174 7.85 -12.18 2.57
C GLY A 174 6.82 -11.31 1.86
N ALA A 175 6.28 -10.28 2.54
CA ALA A 175 5.39 -9.30 1.91
C ALA A 175 6.10 -8.51 0.79
N TYR A 176 7.31 -8.02 1.04
CA TYR A 176 8.06 -7.30 0.01
C TYR A 176 8.39 -8.20 -1.19
N ALA A 177 8.76 -9.46 -0.94
CA ALA A 177 9.02 -10.43 -1.99
C ALA A 177 7.75 -10.76 -2.79
N ALA A 178 6.60 -10.97 -2.14
CA ALA A 178 5.35 -11.18 -2.85
C ALA A 178 4.96 -9.96 -3.71
N ARG A 179 5.24 -8.72 -3.25
CA ARG A 179 4.96 -7.50 -4.03
C ARG A 179 5.85 -7.49 -5.28
N TRP A 180 7.11 -7.82 -5.09
CA TRP A 180 8.09 -7.90 -6.15
C TRP A 180 7.71 -8.95 -7.20
N VAL A 181 7.26 -10.14 -6.78
CA VAL A 181 6.74 -11.18 -7.66
C VAL A 181 5.51 -10.69 -8.42
N ALA A 182 4.49 -10.18 -7.73
CA ALA A 182 3.25 -9.69 -8.35
C ALA A 182 3.52 -8.60 -9.39
N LYS A 183 4.37 -7.62 -9.05
CA LYS A 183 4.77 -6.55 -9.98
C LYS A 183 5.54 -7.10 -11.18
N SER A 184 6.41 -8.10 -10.98
CA SER A 184 7.19 -8.70 -12.05
C SER A 184 6.30 -9.47 -13.03
N LEU A 185 5.35 -10.27 -12.54
CA LEU A 185 4.37 -10.98 -13.38
C LEU A 185 3.59 -10.01 -14.27
N VAL A 186 3.10 -8.93 -13.67
CA VAL A 186 2.27 -7.97 -14.39
C VAL A 186 3.11 -7.08 -15.34
N LYS A 187 4.34 -6.72 -14.98
CA LYS A 187 5.26 -6.01 -15.88
C LYS A 187 5.81 -6.88 -17.01
N ALA A 188 5.87 -8.19 -16.83
CA ALA A 188 6.18 -9.16 -17.88
C ALA A 188 5.02 -9.39 -18.86
N GLY A 189 3.84 -8.79 -18.61
CA GLY A 189 2.66 -8.98 -19.45
C GLY A 189 2.00 -10.35 -19.30
N LEU A 190 2.37 -11.13 -18.27
CA LEU A 190 1.79 -12.46 -18.03
C LEU A 190 0.34 -12.38 -17.53
N CYS A 191 0.00 -11.30 -16.82
CA CYS A 191 -1.34 -11.03 -16.36
C CYS A 191 -1.54 -9.53 -16.21
N ARG A 192 -2.80 -9.07 -16.21
CA ARG A 192 -3.09 -7.68 -15.87
C ARG A 192 -3.20 -7.50 -14.38
N ARG A 193 -3.74 -8.49 -13.66
CA ARG A 193 -3.93 -8.47 -12.21
C ARG A 193 -3.42 -9.76 -11.54
N ALA A 194 -2.66 -9.66 -10.45
CA ALA A 194 -2.13 -10.82 -9.73
C ALA A 194 -2.21 -10.64 -8.21
N LEU A 195 -2.68 -11.68 -7.52
CA LEU A 195 -2.60 -11.88 -6.07
C LEU A 195 -1.56 -12.97 -5.75
N VAL A 196 -0.51 -12.65 -5.00
CA VAL A 196 0.51 -13.64 -4.59
C VAL A 196 0.41 -13.89 -3.09
N GLN A 197 0.13 -15.12 -2.67
CA GLN A 197 0.16 -15.55 -1.27
C GLN A 197 1.39 -16.43 -1.02
N ILE A 198 2.09 -16.16 0.08
CA ILE A 198 3.22 -16.97 0.56
C ILE A 198 2.95 -17.32 2.03
N SER A 199 3.36 -18.48 2.51
CA SER A 199 3.32 -18.80 3.94
C SER A 199 4.60 -19.48 4.42
N TYR A 200 4.93 -19.30 5.70
CA TYR A 200 6.13 -19.87 6.31
C TYR A 200 5.80 -20.51 7.66
N SER A 201 6.60 -21.51 8.03
CA SER A 201 6.71 -21.97 9.42
C SER A 201 7.96 -21.35 10.05
N ILE A 202 7.92 -21.12 11.36
CA ILE A 202 9.11 -20.68 12.10
C ILE A 202 10.24 -21.69 11.90
N ALA A 203 11.47 -21.18 11.70
CA ALA A 203 12.69 -21.96 11.45
C ALA A 203 12.71 -22.82 10.17
N VAL A 204 11.69 -22.75 9.31
CA VAL A 204 11.72 -23.36 7.97
C VAL A 204 12.05 -22.29 6.94
N SER A 205 13.11 -22.51 6.16
CA SER A 205 13.62 -21.51 5.22
C SER A 205 12.77 -21.38 3.96
N HIS A 206 12.29 -22.49 3.41
CA HIS A 206 11.43 -22.50 2.22
C HIS A 206 9.98 -22.17 2.62
N PRO A 207 9.23 -21.47 1.75
CA PRO A 207 7.79 -21.31 1.95
C PRO A 207 7.08 -22.66 2.06
N LEU A 208 6.09 -22.76 2.95
CA LEU A 208 5.20 -23.91 3.02
C LEU A 208 4.23 -23.94 1.83
N SER A 209 3.78 -22.76 1.40
CA SER A 209 2.91 -22.60 0.24
C SER A 209 3.23 -21.32 -0.50
N ILE A 210 3.04 -21.38 -1.82
CA ILE A 210 3.02 -20.23 -2.72
C ILE A 210 1.79 -20.42 -3.61
N THR A 211 0.91 -19.42 -3.67
CA THR A 211 -0.31 -19.46 -4.48
C THR A 211 -0.41 -18.16 -5.29
N ILE A 212 -0.79 -18.28 -6.56
CA ILE A 212 -0.98 -17.17 -7.48
C ILE A 212 -2.45 -17.13 -7.87
N PHE A 213 -3.10 -15.98 -7.79
CA PHE A 213 -4.41 -15.77 -8.39
C PHE A 213 -4.36 -14.63 -9.40
N HIS A 214 -4.75 -14.89 -10.65
CA HIS A 214 -4.68 -13.86 -11.70
C HIS A 214 -6.04 -13.24 -12.06
N TYR A 215 -7.10 -13.59 -11.33
CA TYR A 215 -8.46 -13.04 -11.49
C TYR A 215 -9.08 -13.21 -12.89
N GLY A 216 -8.59 -14.17 -13.69
CA GLY A 216 -8.98 -14.34 -15.09
C GLY A 216 -8.18 -13.48 -16.08
N THR A 217 -7.25 -12.62 -15.61
CA THR A 217 -6.54 -11.65 -16.47
C THR A 217 -5.29 -12.18 -17.17
N SER A 218 -5.09 -13.50 -17.18
CA SER A 218 -3.93 -14.19 -17.76
C SER A 218 -4.44 -15.15 -18.84
N SER A 219 -3.65 -15.36 -19.88
CA SER A 219 -3.87 -16.46 -20.84
C SER A 219 -3.27 -17.78 -20.35
N ARG A 220 -2.37 -17.74 -19.37
CA ARG A 220 -1.78 -18.91 -18.68
C ARG A 220 -2.56 -19.20 -17.41
N ASP A 221 -2.65 -20.47 -17.03
CA ASP A 221 -3.30 -20.85 -15.77
C ASP A 221 -2.44 -20.53 -14.53
N GLU A 222 -3.03 -20.67 -13.35
CA GLU A 222 -2.37 -20.33 -12.08
C GLU A 222 -1.17 -21.27 -11.77
N ASP A 223 -1.20 -22.52 -12.26
CA ASP A 223 -0.13 -23.50 -12.06
C ASP A 223 1.08 -23.20 -12.95
N GLU A 224 0.86 -22.80 -14.21
CA GLU A 224 1.89 -22.31 -15.12
C GLU A 224 2.56 -21.05 -14.56
N LEU A 225 1.77 -20.07 -14.09
CA LEU A 225 2.31 -18.87 -13.45
C LEU A 225 3.10 -19.20 -12.19
N LEU A 226 2.61 -20.14 -11.36
CA LEU A 226 3.32 -20.60 -10.18
C LEU A 226 4.67 -21.23 -10.55
N GLN A 227 4.74 -22.02 -11.62
CA GLN A 227 5.98 -22.62 -12.09
C GLN A 227 6.99 -21.55 -12.52
N ILE A 228 6.56 -20.56 -13.30
CA ILE A 228 7.39 -19.40 -13.67
C ILE A 228 7.94 -18.69 -12.41
N VAL A 229 7.10 -18.51 -11.38
CA VAL A 229 7.54 -17.90 -10.12
C VAL A 229 8.60 -18.76 -9.44
N LYS A 230 8.40 -20.08 -9.35
CA LYS A 230 9.38 -21.00 -8.73
C LYS A 230 10.72 -21.02 -9.46
N ASP A 231 10.70 -20.91 -10.78
CA ASP A 231 11.92 -20.94 -11.61
C ASP A 231 12.71 -19.63 -11.57
N ASN A 232 12.03 -18.50 -11.29
CA ASN A 232 12.64 -17.18 -11.31
C ASN A 232 12.91 -16.60 -9.91
N PHE A 233 12.27 -17.10 -8.84
CA PHE A 233 12.36 -16.52 -7.50
C PHE A 233 12.69 -17.55 -6.43
N ASP A 234 13.80 -17.32 -5.73
CA ASP A 234 14.10 -18.01 -4.48
C ASP A 234 13.56 -17.17 -3.29
N LEU A 235 12.47 -17.66 -2.73
CA LEU A 235 11.71 -16.97 -1.68
C LEU A 235 12.16 -17.37 -0.27
N ARG A 236 13.37 -17.92 -0.09
CA ARG A 236 13.95 -18.10 1.25
C ARG A 236 14.33 -16.72 1.83
N PRO A 237 14.07 -16.44 3.13
CA PRO A 237 14.37 -15.13 3.72
C PRO A 237 15.84 -14.69 3.57
N GLY A 238 16.77 -15.65 3.58
CA GLY A 238 18.21 -15.42 3.36
C GLY A 238 18.60 -15.05 1.93
N VAL A 239 17.77 -15.38 0.93
CA VAL A 239 17.95 -14.94 -0.45
C VAL A 239 17.22 -13.62 -0.69
N ILE A 240 15.99 -13.48 -0.18
CA ILE A 240 15.21 -12.24 -0.26
C ILE A 240 16.00 -11.04 0.30
N VAL A 241 16.69 -11.20 1.43
CA VAL A 241 17.51 -10.13 2.01
C VAL A 241 18.64 -9.66 1.09
N THR A 242 19.21 -10.58 0.31
CA THR A 242 20.30 -10.32 -0.61
C THR A 242 19.78 -9.64 -1.88
N GLU A 243 18.75 -10.23 -2.50
CA GLU A 243 18.10 -9.71 -3.73
C GLU A 243 17.54 -8.30 -3.54
N LEU A 244 16.90 -8.04 -2.39
CA LEU A 244 16.26 -6.75 -2.11
C LEU A 244 17.14 -5.83 -1.24
N GLY A 245 18.36 -6.24 -0.86
CA GLY A 245 19.26 -5.44 -0.03
C GLY A 245 18.64 -4.98 1.28
N LEU A 246 17.96 -5.89 2.01
CA LEU A 246 17.14 -5.59 3.19
C LEU A 246 17.94 -5.39 4.50
N LYS A 247 19.28 -5.42 4.45
CA LYS A 247 20.11 -5.02 5.62
C LYS A 247 20.31 -3.50 5.69
N ARG A 248 19.97 -2.77 4.63
CA ARG A 248 20.16 -1.32 4.56
C ARG A 248 19.17 -0.59 5.49
N PRO A 249 19.57 0.53 6.12
CA PRO A 249 18.70 1.31 7.00
C PRO A 249 17.73 2.21 6.20
N ILE A 250 16.91 1.62 5.34
CA ILE A 250 15.96 2.34 4.44
C ILE A 250 14.51 2.35 4.95
N TYR A 251 14.24 1.74 6.11
CA TYR A 251 12.88 1.43 6.56
C TYR A 251 12.09 2.61 7.13
N GLN A 252 12.76 3.66 7.62
CA GLN A 252 12.03 4.83 8.13
C GLN A 252 11.22 5.49 7.01
N ALA A 253 11.78 5.54 5.80
CA ALA A 253 11.12 6.10 4.63
C ALA A 253 9.88 5.29 4.21
N THR A 254 9.77 4.01 4.59
CA THR A 254 8.61 3.16 4.24
C THR A 254 7.45 3.31 5.22
N ALA A 255 7.71 3.81 6.44
CA ALA A 255 6.75 3.80 7.55
C ALA A 255 5.62 4.85 7.44
N CYS A 256 5.64 5.67 6.39
CA CYS A 256 4.57 6.59 6.01
C CYS A 256 4.42 6.58 4.49
N TYR A 257 3.23 6.94 4.00
CA TYR A 257 2.89 6.97 2.57
C TYR A 257 2.92 5.62 1.86
N GLY A 258 2.77 4.53 2.63
CA GLY A 258 2.71 3.17 2.11
C GLY A 258 4.09 2.58 1.80
N HIS A 259 4.17 1.25 1.88
CA HIS A 259 5.39 0.50 1.62
C HIS A 259 5.57 0.17 0.12
N PHE A 260 4.50 0.25 -0.67
CA PHE A 260 4.44 -0.20 -2.05
C PHE A 260 4.04 0.93 -3.01
N GLY A 261 4.38 0.76 -4.28
CA GLY A 261 4.07 1.72 -5.36
C GLY A 261 5.09 2.86 -5.53
N ARG A 262 6.08 2.98 -4.63
CA ARG A 262 7.13 4.00 -4.67
C ARG A 262 8.43 3.48 -5.27
N GLU A 263 8.81 4.03 -6.42
CA GLU A 263 9.89 3.52 -7.28
C GLU A 263 11.29 3.54 -6.64
N GLU A 264 11.53 4.25 -5.53
CA GLU A 264 12.85 4.21 -4.89
C GLU A 264 13.20 2.85 -4.24
N PHE A 265 12.21 1.97 -4.05
CA PHE A 265 12.40 0.72 -3.32
C PHE A 265 12.72 -0.48 -4.23
N PRO A 266 13.57 -1.42 -3.76
CA PRO A 266 14.04 -2.54 -4.57
C PRO A 266 12.91 -3.52 -4.96
N TRP A 267 11.93 -3.76 -4.08
CA TRP A 267 10.76 -4.61 -4.39
C TRP A 267 9.81 -3.97 -5.42
N GLU A 268 9.99 -2.69 -5.73
CA GLU A 268 9.27 -2.02 -6.82
C GLU A 268 10.00 -2.15 -8.16
N LYS A 269 11.20 -2.74 -8.22
CA LYS A 269 11.93 -2.99 -9.47
C LYS A 269 11.59 -4.38 -10.01
N PRO A 270 10.78 -4.50 -11.08
CA PRO A 270 10.37 -5.80 -11.58
C PRO A 270 11.58 -6.61 -12.04
N LYS A 271 11.58 -7.90 -11.71
CA LYS A 271 12.58 -8.86 -12.19
C LYS A 271 12.24 -9.25 -13.63
N PRO A 272 13.19 -9.22 -14.58
CA PRO A 272 13.03 -9.88 -15.86
C PRO A 272 12.79 -11.39 -15.64
N LEU A 273 11.71 -11.92 -16.22
CA LEU A 273 11.33 -13.32 -16.06
C LEU A 273 11.69 -14.13 -17.32
N VAL A 274 12.07 -15.38 -17.13
CA VAL A 274 12.28 -16.37 -18.20
C VAL A 274 11.11 -17.34 -18.21
N PHE A 275 10.38 -17.46 -19.34
CA PHE A 275 9.14 -18.24 -19.48
C PHE A 275 8.67 -18.44 -20.93
#